data_AF-A0AAJ0ACG9-F1
#
_entry.id   AF-A0AAJ0ACG9-F1
#
_cell.length_a   1.000
_cell.length_b   1.000
_cell.length_c   1.000
_cell.angle_alpha   90.00
_cell.angle_beta   90.00
_cell.angle_gamma   90.00
#
_symmetry.space_group_name_H-M   'P 1'
#
loop_
_entity.id
_entity.type
_entity.pdbx_description
1 polymer ?
#
loop_
_entity_poly.entity_id
_entity_poly.type
_entity_poly.pdbx_seq_one_letter_code
_entity_poly.pdbx_strand_id
1 'polypeptide(L)'
;MKQSILFTLALASIAAAEYVWPSQYDEIEDHLSLQSGYLRRGFIDGVITCGFGTSVPGRQNSAEWIRAAFHDMATHDAAAGTGGLDASIFFELDRPENIGGAFNNTFGFFSSFHSIRASASDLLAMSVLVASFSCGGIQIPFRAGRIDAQEAGPAGVPEPQTDLNTTQEAFTRAGFSQGDMIAMVACGHTLGGVHSTDFPEIVGVEADPNNDTVAHFDTEFANFDNVVVTEYLDGTTKNPLIVGTNDTLNSDKRIFAADGNKTMQAMADPAAFQATCADIFTRMIDTVPANVKLSDPIVATDIKPYISGLFLKDDGNLSFGGRIRIRTTAVTGRDPNDLSVQLTFADRNANGSAVITTRKATFQGGSASGLWRESFSWWEFDTTISPDTGISKFYIHVTKPSTNETITYDNGGNGYPMSDVLLYQQSQSCIGNVADGKLPVTVKALVRKDRTPATADGLTMDLVHEVRRQGGIVPRLDVEKINFQAAGEDQGQWSVYTANGSVDADGWNTSFDIKLGGDNPAEVEFQKTGALSSCS
;
A
#
# COMPACT_ATOMS: atom_id res chain seq x y z
N MET A 1 -37.77 38.00 6.06
CA MET A 1 -36.36 37.77 6.45
C MET A 1 -36.16 36.27 6.51
N LYS A 2 -35.36 35.72 5.58
CA LYS A 2 -35.02 34.30 5.50
C LYS A 2 -33.97 34.01 6.58
N GLN A 3 -34.24 33.08 7.49
CA GLN A 3 -33.22 32.53 8.38
C GLN A 3 -32.52 31.40 7.64
N SER A 4 -31.27 31.65 7.25
CA SER A 4 -30.36 30.62 6.75
C SER A 4 -29.96 29.72 7.92
N ILE A 5 -30.29 28.43 7.81
CA ILE A 5 -29.78 27.38 8.69
C ILE A 5 -28.47 26.91 8.07
N LEU A 6 -27.33 27.31 8.67
CA LEU A 6 -26.03 26.68 8.38
C LEU A 6 -26.06 25.27 8.98
N PHE A 7 -25.91 24.24 8.16
CA PHE A 7 -25.53 22.92 8.60
C PHE A 7 -24.02 22.90 8.86
N THR A 8 -23.62 22.95 10.13
CA THR A 8 -22.26 22.61 10.56
C THR A 8 -22.15 21.09 10.60
N LEU A 9 -21.50 20.50 9.60
CA LEU A 9 -21.09 19.10 9.64
C LEU A 9 -19.99 18.98 10.71
N ALA A 10 -20.33 18.41 11.87
CA ALA A 10 -19.35 18.09 12.89
C ALA A 10 -18.53 16.87 12.43
N LEU A 11 -17.34 17.11 11.88
CA LEU A 11 -16.31 16.09 11.81
C LEU A 11 -15.91 15.75 13.25
N ALA A 12 -16.44 14.66 13.79
CA ALA A 12 -15.90 14.07 15.00
C ALA A 12 -14.46 13.64 14.69
N SER A 13 -13.48 14.36 15.24
CA SER A 13 -12.09 13.93 15.23
C SER A 13 -11.98 12.69 16.12
N ILE A 14 -12.15 11.51 15.51
CA ILE A 14 -11.69 10.27 16.11
C ILE A 14 -10.18 10.46 16.29
N ALA A 15 -9.73 10.59 17.54
CA ALA A 15 -8.31 10.59 17.83
C ALA A 15 -7.78 9.22 17.38
N ALA A 16 -7.08 9.19 16.24
CA ALA A 16 -6.38 7.99 15.80
C ALA A 16 -5.48 7.51 16.94
N ALA A 17 -5.44 6.20 17.16
CA ALA A 17 -4.53 5.63 18.14
C ALA A 17 -3.10 6.11 17.84
N GLU A 18 -2.36 6.47 18.89
CA GLU A 18 -0.97 6.89 18.74
C GLU A 18 -0.17 5.76 18.06
N TYR A 19 0.59 6.12 17.03
CA TYR A 19 1.43 5.16 16.32
C TYR A 19 2.51 4.60 17.25
N VAL A 20 2.68 3.27 17.24
CA VAL A 20 3.74 2.56 17.97
C VAL A 20 4.56 1.77 16.97
N TRP A 21 5.89 1.96 17.01
CA TRP A 21 6.86 1.25 16.19
C TRP A 21 7.45 0.02 16.92
N PRO A 22 7.72 -1.08 16.21
CA PRO A 22 7.30 -1.35 14.83
C PRO A 22 5.80 -1.65 14.72
N SER A 23 5.23 -1.40 13.55
CA SER A 23 3.84 -1.72 13.23
C SER A 23 3.77 -2.66 12.03
N GLN A 24 2.79 -3.57 12.03
CA GLN A 24 2.50 -4.43 10.87
C GLN A 24 2.15 -3.63 9.60
N TYR A 25 1.70 -2.38 9.75
CA TYR A 25 1.34 -1.49 8.64
C TYR A 25 2.51 -0.61 8.16
N ASP A 26 3.73 -0.79 8.67
CA ASP A 26 4.85 0.08 8.32
C ASP A 26 5.20 0.02 6.82
N GLU A 27 5.10 -1.14 6.16
CA GLU A 27 5.40 -1.27 4.72
C GLU A 27 4.31 -0.59 3.87
N ILE A 28 3.03 -0.87 4.14
CA ILE A 28 1.93 -0.27 3.37
C ILE A 28 1.82 1.24 3.60
N GLU A 29 2.13 1.73 4.81
CA GLU A 29 2.23 3.17 5.08
C GLU A 29 3.36 3.83 4.28
N ASP A 30 4.50 3.15 4.08
CA ASP A 30 5.57 3.67 3.23
C ASP A 30 5.12 3.75 1.76
N HIS A 31 4.38 2.75 1.27
CA HIS A 31 3.81 2.78 -0.08
C HIS A 31 2.83 3.94 -0.28
N LEU A 32 2.06 4.31 0.76
CA LEU A 32 1.15 5.45 0.76
C LEU A 32 1.88 6.80 0.87
N SER A 33 2.86 6.90 1.77
CA SER A 33 3.45 8.18 2.18
C SER A 33 4.67 8.59 1.36
N LEU A 34 5.47 7.64 0.85
CA LEU A 34 6.77 7.92 0.23
C LEU A 34 6.70 7.86 -1.30
N GLN A 35 6.10 8.87 -1.92
CA GLN A 35 5.90 8.90 -3.37
C GLN A 35 7.12 9.41 -4.15
N SER A 36 7.89 10.35 -3.59
CA SER A 36 9.09 10.88 -4.25
C SER A 36 10.16 11.32 -3.25
N GLY A 37 11.37 11.60 -3.75
CA GLY A 37 12.52 12.02 -2.95
C GLY A 37 13.26 10.86 -2.27
N TYR A 38 13.91 11.17 -1.15
CA TYR A 38 14.75 10.26 -0.39
C TYR A 38 13.97 9.03 0.11
N LEU A 39 14.49 7.83 -0.20
CA LEU A 39 13.86 6.54 0.13
C LEU A 39 12.41 6.38 -0.39
N ARG A 40 12.08 7.02 -1.51
CA ARG A 40 10.79 6.84 -2.18
C ARG A 40 10.46 5.37 -2.44
N ARG A 41 9.18 5.01 -2.29
CA ARG A 41 8.56 3.78 -2.81
C ARG A 41 8.00 4.01 -4.21
N GLY A 42 7.33 5.13 -4.43
CA GLY A 42 6.95 5.55 -5.78
C GLY A 42 5.72 4.86 -6.37
N PHE A 43 4.73 4.49 -5.54
CA PHE A 43 3.49 3.89 -6.04
C PHE A 43 2.75 4.82 -7.04
N ILE A 44 2.90 6.14 -6.89
CA ILE A 44 2.40 7.15 -7.83
C ILE A 44 2.93 7.03 -9.26
N ASP A 45 4.04 6.32 -9.50
CA ASP A 45 4.63 6.19 -10.84
C ASP A 45 3.68 5.49 -11.83
N GLY A 46 2.71 4.73 -11.32
CA GLY A 46 1.67 4.13 -12.14
C GLY A 46 0.67 5.16 -12.68
N VAL A 47 0.57 6.36 -12.10
CA VAL A 47 -0.32 7.46 -12.53
C VAL A 47 0.38 8.80 -12.31
N ILE A 48 1.45 9.08 -13.06
CA ILE A 48 2.23 10.33 -12.95
C ILE A 48 1.37 11.55 -13.29
N THR A 49 0.51 11.40 -14.30
CA THR A 49 -0.55 12.34 -14.66
C THR A 49 -1.84 11.56 -14.84
N CYS A 50 -2.99 12.23 -14.80
CA CYS A 50 -4.27 11.53 -14.94
C CYS A 50 -4.38 10.73 -16.24
N GLY A 51 -3.95 11.31 -17.36
CA GLY A 51 -3.93 10.66 -18.68
C GLY A 51 -2.71 9.77 -18.94
N PHE A 52 -1.96 9.37 -17.91
CA PHE A 52 -0.78 8.51 -18.08
C PHE A 52 -1.21 7.08 -18.44
N GLY A 53 -0.66 6.57 -19.54
CA GLY A 53 -0.94 5.23 -20.07
C GLY A 53 0.30 4.43 -20.44
N THR A 54 1.46 4.72 -19.84
CA THR A 54 2.75 4.06 -20.15
C THR A 54 3.14 4.08 -21.64
N SER A 55 2.76 5.16 -22.34
CA SER A 55 2.97 5.32 -23.79
C SER A 55 2.27 4.26 -24.67
N VAL A 56 1.28 3.56 -24.12
CA VAL A 56 0.37 2.69 -24.89
C VAL A 56 -0.79 3.56 -25.37
N PRO A 57 -1.06 3.65 -26.70
CA PRO A 57 -2.18 4.42 -27.23
C PRO A 57 -3.52 4.00 -26.59
N GLY A 58 -4.38 4.97 -26.31
CA GLY A 58 -5.69 4.76 -25.69
C GLY A 58 -5.68 4.44 -24.19
N ARG A 59 -4.55 4.01 -23.62
CA ARG A 59 -4.48 3.58 -22.22
C ARG A 59 -4.50 4.76 -21.25
N GLN A 60 -5.22 4.58 -20.14
CA GLN A 60 -5.24 5.52 -19.01
C GLN A 60 -5.25 4.75 -17.68
N ASN A 61 -4.10 4.68 -17.00
CA ASN A 61 -3.92 3.86 -15.82
C ASN A 61 -4.85 4.26 -14.66
N SER A 62 -5.15 5.56 -14.51
CA SER A 62 -6.08 6.04 -13.48
C SER A 62 -7.47 5.43 -13.63
N ALA A 63 -7.99 5.37 -14.86
CA ALA A 63 -9.28 4.75 -15.17
C ALA A 63 -9.22 3.22 -15.03
N GLU A 64 -8.13 2.59 -15.49
CA GLU A 64 -7.92 1.14 -15.32
C GLU A 64 -7.91 0.71 -13.84
N TRP A 65 -7.28 1.49 -12.97
CA TRP A 65 -7.19 1.21 -11.54
C TRP A 65 -8.54 1.32 -10.83
N ILE A 66 -9.31 2.37 -11.12
CA ILE A 66 -10.67 2.52 -10.58
C ILE A 66 -11.57 1.40 -11.09
N ARG A 67 -11.47 1.06 -12.38
CA ARG A 67 -12.19 -0.08 -12.96
C ARG A 67 -11.81 -1.40 -12.28
N ALA A 68 -10.52 -1.67 -12.08
CA ALA A 68 -10.06 -2.88 -11.41
C ALA A 68 -10.63 -3.01 -9.99
N ALA A 69 -10.64 -1.92 -9.22
CA ALA A 69 -11.21 -1.92 -7.87
C ALA A 69 -12.73 -2.12 -7.88
N PHE A 70 -13.46 -1.50 -8.82
CA PHE A 70 -14.90 -1.71 -8.95
C PHE A 70 -15.23 -3.16 -9.29
N HIS A 71 -14.58 -3.73 -10.31
CA HIS A 71 -14.85 -5.09 -10.77
C HIS A 71 -14.54 -6.14 -9.70
N ASP A 72 -13.48 -5.94 -8.92
CA ASP A 72 -13.13 -6.82 -7.80
C ASP A 72 -14.20 -6.75 -6.69
N MET A 73 -14.62 -5.53 -6.35
CA MET A 73 -15.64 -5.30 -5.31
C MET A 73 -17.04 -5.79 -5.71
N ALA A 74 -17.45 -5.62 -6.97
CA ALA A 74 -18.85 -5.66 -7.40
C ALA A 74 -19.56 -7.01 -7.20
N THR A 75 -18.81 -8.09 -7.00
CA THR A 75 -19.35 -9.44 -6.75
C THR A 75 -19.56 -9.73 -5.25
N HIS A 76 -19.31 -8.75 -4.37
CA HIS A 76 -19.59 -8.84 -2.94
C HIS A 76 -21.04 -9.26 -2.66
N ASP A 77 -21.19 -10.13 -1.66
CA ASP A 77 -22.47 -10.49 -1.08
C ASP A 77 -22.47 -10.10 0.39
N ALA A 78 -23.13 -8.98 0.70
CA ALA A 78 -23.20 -8.44 2.06
C ALA A 78 -23.98 -9.36 3.01
N ALA A 79 -24.92 -10.17 2.50
CA ALA A 79 -25.71 -11.09 3.33
C ALA A 79 -24.93 -12.36 3.65
N ALA A 80 -24.15 -12.87 2.70
CA ALA A 80 -23.24 -14.01 2.90
C ALA A 80 -21.94 -13.61 3.61
N GLY A 81 -21.54 -12.33 3.52
CA GLY A 81 -20.29 -11.82 4.05
C GLY A 81 -19.06 -12.24 3.24
N THR A 82 -19.21 -12.42 1.92
CA THR A 82 -18.17 -12.96 1.01
C THR A 82 -17.86 -11.99 -0.13
N GLY A 83 -16.66 -12.11 -0.73
CA GLY A 83 -16.21 -11.23 -1.82
C GLY A 83 -15.99 -9.80 -1.35
N GLY A 84 -15.94 -8.85 -2.28
CA GLY A 84 -15.56 -7.47 -2.03
C GLY A 84 -14.15 -7.21 -2.56
N LEU A 85 -13.50 -6.17 -2.07
CA LEU A 85 -12.14 -5.86 -2.48
C LEU A 85 -11.17 -6.85 -1.83
N ASP A 86 -10.97 -8.00 -2.46
CA ASP A 86 -10.12 -9.10 -2.01
C ASP A 86 -9.12 -9.56 -3.08
N ALA A 87 -9.01 -8.82 -4.18
CA ALA A 87 -8.20 -9.10 -5.35
C ALA A 87 -8.54 -10.42 -6.06
N SER A 88 -9.70 -11.03 -5.83
CA SER A 88 -10.14 -12.21 -6.58
C SER A 88 -10.18 -11.99 -8.10
N ILE A 89 -10.37 -10.76 -8.58
CA ILE A 89 -10.46 -10.41 -10.01
C ILE A 89 -9.28 -10.92 -10.86
N PHE A 90 -8.06 -11.03 -10.30
CA PHE A 90 -6.93 -11.51 -11.10
C PHE A 90 -7.01 -13.02 -11.43
N PHE A 91 -8.02 -13.73 -10.90
CA PHE A 91 -8.41 -15.09 -11.31
C PHE A 91 -9.60 -15.12 -12.28
N GLU A 92 -10.15 -13.96 -12.66
CA GLU A 92 -11.46 -13.83 -13.33
C GLU A 92 -11.36 -13.24 -14.73
N LEU A 93 -10.16 -13.23 -15.30
CA LEU A 93 -9.80 -12.47 -16.50
C LEU A 93 -10.35 -13.06 -17.81
N ASP A 94 -10.90 -14.28 -17.76
CA ASP A 94 -11.53 -14.96 -18.88
C ASP A 94 -13.04 -14.70 -18.97
N ARG A 95 -13.61 -13.96 -18.00
CA ARG A 95 -15.05 -13.67 -17.95
C ARG A 95 -15.44 -12.55 -18.93
N PRO A 96 -16.63 -12.63 -19.56
CA PRO A 96 -17.15 -11.57 -20.43
C PRO A 96 -17.22 -10.20 -19.74
N GLU A 97 -17.54 -10.17 -18.46
CA GLU A 97 -17.60 -8.94 -17.66
C GLU A 97 -16.22 -8.29 -17.40
N ASN A 98 -15.12 -9.02 -17.65
CA ASN A 98 -13.73 -8.59 -17.39
C ASN A 98 -12.89 -8.48 -18.68
N ILE A 99 -13.51 -8.15 -19.82
CA ILE A 99 -12.79 -7.94 -21.09
C ILE A 99 -11.75 -6.81 -20.97
N GLY A 100 -10.58 -7.02 -21.58
CA GLY A 100 -9.52 -6.02 -21.75
C GLY A 100 -8.27 -6.27 -20.91
N GLY A 101 -7.19 -5.55 -21.23
CA GLY A 101 -5.88 -5.74 -20.59
C GLY A 101 -5.69 -5.05 -19.23
N ALA A 102 -6.63 -4.20 -18.81
CA ALA A 102 -6.52 -3.31 -17.65
C ALA A 102 -6.14 -4.03 -16.36
N PHE A 103 -6.76 -5.17 -16.07
CA PHE A 103 -6.54 -5.91 -14.83
C PHE A 103 -5.14 -6.50 -14.76
N ASN A 104 -4.68 -7.21 -15.81
CA ASN A 104 -3.31 -7.73 -15.88
C ASN A 104 -2.28 -6.61 -15.77
N ASN A 105 -2.51 -5.47 -16.41
CA ASN A 105 -1.58 -4.35 -16.33
C ASN A 105 -1.53 -3.74 -14.91
N THR A 106 -2.67 -3.70 -14.22
CA THR A 106 -2.80 -3.18 -12.85
C THR A 106 -2.01 -4.05 -11.87
N PHE A 107 -2.24 -5.37 -11.86
CA PHE A 107 -1.50 -6.27 -10.98
C PHE A 107 -0.04 -6.48 -11.41
N GLY A 108 0.26 -6.35 -12.71
CA GLY A 108 1.63 -6.30 -13.21
C GLY A 108 2.42 -5.14 -12.58
N PHE A 109 1.80 -3.96 -12.46
CA PHE A 109 2.41 -2.82 -11.75
C PHE A 109 2.57 -3.09 -10.25
N PHE A 110 1.61 -3.76 -9.61
CA PHE A 110 1.67 -4.06 -8.17
C PHE A 110 2.76 -5.07 -7.79
N SER A 111 3.31 -5.83 -8.75
CA SER A 111 4.30 -6.88 -8.50
C SER A 111 5.51 -6.42 -7.67
N SER A 112 6.01 -5.20 -7.87
CA SER A 112 7.15 -4.67 -7.10
C SER A 112 6.81 -4.17 -5.69
N PHE A 113 5.52 -4.13 -5.36
CA PHE A 113 4.99 -3.65 -4.08
C PHE A 113 4.33 -4.77 -3.26
N HIS A 114 3.91 -5.86 -3.92
CA HIS A 114 3.30 -7.01 -3.25
C HIS A 114 4.30 -7.68 -2.31
N SER A 115 3.87 -7.92 -1.08
CA SER A 115 4.67 -8.64 -0.09
C SER A 115 3.77 -9.19 1.02
N ILE A 116 4.35 -9.97 1.94
CA ILE A 116 3.62 -10.48 3.10
C ILE A 116 3.11 -9.36 4.04
N ARG A 117 3.59 -8.11 3.86
CA ARG A 117 3.14 -6.90 4.58
C ARG A 117 2.37 -5.91 3.71
N ALA A 118 2.11 -6.23 2.45
CA ALA A 118 1.36 -5.41 1.50
C ALA A 118 0.61 -6.33 0.51
N SER A 119 -0.64 -6.65 0.83
CA SER A 119 -1.48 -7.54 0.01
C SER A 119 -1.84 -6.89 -1.33
N ALA A 120 -2.11 -7.69 -2.35
CA ALA A 120 -2.53 -7.18 -3.66
C ALA A 120 -3.84 -6.40 -3.55
N SER A 121 -4.72 -6.82 -2.64
CA SER A 121 -5.97 -6.12 -2.35
C SER A 121 -5.76 -4.75 -1.66
N ASP A 122 -4.82 -4.63 -0.72
CA ASP A 122 -4.47 -3.32 -0.14
C ASP A 122 -3.84 -2.39 -1.19
N LEU A 123 -3.04 -2.92 -2.12
CA LEU A 123 -2.49 -2.16 -3.24
C LEU A 123 -3.58 -1.73 -4.24
N LEU A 124 -4.57 -2.60 -4.49
CA LEU A 124 -5.72 -2.27 -5.32
C LEU A 124 -6.56 -1.16 -4.70
N ALA A 125 -6.82 -1.20 -3.39
CA ALA A 125 -7.44 -0.10 -2.68
C ALA A 125 -6.62 1.18 -2.87
N MET A 126 -5.31 1.14 -2.57
CA MET A 126 -4.40 2.28 -2.70
C MET A 126 -4.39 2.90 -4.11
N SER A 127 -4.58 2.08 -5.14
CA SER A 127 -4.64 2.53 -6.53
C SER A 127 -5.79 3.52 -6.79
N VAL A 128 -6.96 3.33 -6.16
CA VAL A 128 -8.10 4.26 -6.28
C VAL A 128 -7.75 5.63 -5.70
N LEU A 129 -7.07 5.65 -4.55
CA LEU A 129 -6.62 6.88 -3.90
C LEU A 129 -5.61 7.64 -4.75
N VAL A 130 -4.63 6.93 -5.32
CA VAL A 130 -3.59 7.52 -6.15
C VAL A 130 -4.15 8.00 -7.48
N ALA A 131 -5.04 7.22 -8.12
CA ALA A 131 -5.77 7.66 -9.30
C ALA A 131 -6.55 8.94 -9.03
N SER A 132 -7.33 8.98 -7.94
CA SER A 132 -8.06 10.18 -7.53
C SER A 132 -7.13 11.37 -7.32
N PHE A 133 -6.05 11.21 -6.52
CA PHE A 133 -5.07 12.28 -6.27
C PHE A 133 -4.44 12.83 -7.56
N SER A 134 -3.91 11.95 -8.40
CA SER A 134 -3.22 12.34 -9.64
C SER A 134 -4.14 12.99 -10.67
N CYS A 135 -5.45 12.78 -10.54
CA CYS A 135 -6.49 13.38 -11.38
C CYS A 135 -7.16 14.63 -10.76
N GLY A 136 -6.69 15.11 -9.59
CA GLY A 136 -7.22 16.32 -8.96
C GLY A 136 -8.38 16.07 -7.99
N GLY A 137 -8.66 14.82 -7.66
CA GLY A 137 -9.63 14.42 -6.64
C GLY A 137 -9.19 14.75 -5.21
N ILE A 138 -10.18 14.87 -4.32
CA ILE A 138 -9.94 15.11 -2.90
C ILE A 138 -9.47 13.84 -2.16
N GLN A 139 -9.08 13.99 -0.90
CA GLN A 139 -8.55 12.90 -0.10
C GLN A 139 -9.60 11.82 0.17
N ILE A 140 -9.22 10.57 -0.07
CA ILE A 140 -9.95 9.35 0.31
C ILE A 140 -9.23 8.76 1.54
N PRO A 141 -9.93 8.37 2.62
CA PRO A 141 -9.32 7.63 3.71
C PRO A 141 -8.86 6.24 3.25
N PHE A 142 -7.62 5.86 3.53
CA PHE A 142 -7.09 4.54 3.25
C PHE A 142 -7.04 3.71 4.53
N ARG A 143 -7.68 2.54 4.54
CA ARG A 143 -7.50 1.51 5.58
C ARG A 143 -6.71 0.36 4.98
N ALA A 144 -5.98 -0.39 5.81
CA ALA A 144 -5.22 -1.58 5.38
C ALA A 144 -5.69 -2.84 6.12
N GLY A 145 -5.14 -3.99 5.76
CA GLY A 145 -5.44 -5.29 6.37
C GLY A 145 -6.32 -6.19 5.50
N ARG A 146 -6.47 -5.88 4.21
CA ARG A 146 -7.18 -6.77 3.27
C ARG A 146 -6.39 -8.05 3.07
N ILE A 147 -7.13 -9.15 2.89
CA ILE A 147 -6.58 -10.48 2.66
C ILE A 147 -6.83 -10.85 1.20
N ASP A 148 -5.78 -11.23 0.50
CA ASP A 148 -5.89 -11.68 -0.89
C ASP A 148 -6.69 -12.98 -0.98
N ALA A 149 -7.69 -13.00 -1.86
CA ALA A 149 -8.43 -14.20 -2.24
C ALA A 149 -7.47 -15.26 -2.81
N GLN A 150 -7.82 -16.53 -2.63
CA GLN A 150 -7.00 -17.65 -3.10
C GLN A 150 -7.54 -18.29 -4.39
N GLU A 151 -8.73 -17.89 -4.80
CA GLU A 151 -9.47 -18.35 -5.97
C GLU A 151 -10.40 -17.24 -6.47
N ALA A 152 -11.02 -17.48 -7.62
CA ALA A 152 -11.99 -16.56 -8.20
C ALA A 152 -13.26 -16.45 -7.35
N GLY A 153 -13.84 -15.24 -7.28
CA GLY A 153 -15.17 -15.00 -6.72
C GLY A 153 -16.29 -15.44 -7.66
N PRO A 154 -17.57 -15.23 -7.31
CA PRO A 154 -18.68 -15.49 -8.23
C PRO A 154 -18.69 -14.48 -9.38
N ALA A 155 -19.20 -14.86 -10.55
CA ALA A 155 -19.49 -13.90 -11.61
C ALA A 155 -20.68 -13.00 -11.25
N GLY A 156 -20.82 -11.88 -11.94
CA GLY A 156 -21.96 -10.97 -11.81
C GLY A 156 -21.62 -9.49 -11.76
N VAL A 157 -20.46 -9.08 -12.26
CA VAL A 157 -20.18 -7.66 -12.51
C VAL A 157 -21.11 -7.17 -13.63
N PRO A 158 -21.86 -6.06 -13.44
CA PRO A 158 -22.78 -5.57 -14.48
C PRO A 158 -22.08 -5.20 -15.79
N GLU A 159 -22.49 -5.84 -16.88
CA GLU A 159 -22.07 -5.51 -18.25
C GLU A 159 -22.92 -4.38 -18.87
N PRO A 160 -22.46 -3.71 -19.95
CA PRO A 160 -23.19 -2.61 -20.59
C PRO A 160 -24.62 -2.96 -21.05
N GLN A 161 -24.87 -4.22 -21.43
CA GLN A 161 -26.18 -4.72 -21.84
C GLN A 161 -27.08 -5.16 -20.68
N THR A 162 -26.56 -5.23 -19.46
CA THR A 162 -27.33 -5.66 -18.27
C THR A 162 -28.49 -4.67 -18.04
N ASP A 163 -29.69 -5.21 -17.81
CA ASP A 163 -30.84 -4.36 -17.54
C ASP A 163 -30.77 -3.70 -16.16
N LEU A 164 -31.48 -2.59 -16.00
CA LEU A 164 -31.40 -1.75 -14.80
C LEU A 164 -31.78 -2.50 -13.52
N ASN A 165 -32.74 -3.44 -13.59
CA ASN A 165 -33.18 -4.17 -12.40
C ASN A 165 -32.08 -5.12 -11.93
N THR A 166 -31.50 -5.90 -12.83
CA THR A 166 -30.38 -6.79 -12.51
C THR A 166 -29.15 -6.02 -12.04
N THR A 167 -28.82 -4.88 -12.66
CA THR A 167 -27.74 -4.00 -12.18
C THR A 167 -28.03 -3.51 -10.76
N GLN A 168 -29.24 -3.03 -10.49
CA GLN A 168 -29.61 -2.54 -9.16
C GLN A 168 -29.60 -3.66 -8.11
N GLU A 169 -30.00 -4.88 -8.46
CA GLU A 169 -29.91 -6.07 -7.59
C GLU A 169 -28.45 -6.41 -7.26
N ALA A 170 -27.52 -6.29 -8.22
CA ALA A 170 -26.10 -6.50 -7.98
C ALA A 170 -25.51 -5.48 -6.97
N PHE A 171 -25.78 -4.19 -7.16
CA PHE A 171 -25.37 -3.15 -6.20
C PHE A 171 -26.02 -3.37 -4.83
N THR A 172 -27.31 -3.71 -4.78
CA THR A 172 -28.02 -3.98 -3.53
C THR A 172 -27.42 -5.17 -2.79
N ARG A 173 -27.05 -6.24 -3.50
CA ARG A 173 -26.35 -7.41 -2.95
C ARG A 173 -24.99 -7.04 -2.37
N ALA A 174 -24.25 -6.15 -3.04
CA ALA A 174 -22.99 -5.61 -2.54
C ALA A 174 -23.16 -4.57 -1.40
N GLY A 175 -24.41 -4.24 -1.00
CA GLY A 175 -24.69 -3.33 0.11
C GLY A 175 -24.88 -1.86 -0.28
N PHE A 176 -25.05 -1.56 -1.56
CA PHE A 176 -25.18 -0.22 -2.10
C PHE A 176 -26.61 0.09 -2.56
N SER A 177 -27.08 1.31 -2.29
CA SER A 177 -28.40 1.79 -2.72
C SER A 177 -28.43 2.19 -4.21
N GLN A 178 -29.62 2.53 -4.72
CA GLN A 178 -29.75 3.08 -6.08
C GLN A 178 -28.97 4.38 -6.27
N GLY A 179 -28.96 5.28 -5.27
CA GLY A 179 -28.18 6.51 -5.34
C GLY A 179 -26.67 6.24 -5.33
N ASP A 180 -26.24 5.23 -4.57
CA ASP A 180 -24.85 4.79 -4.54
C ASP A 180 -24.41 4.22 -5.89
N MET A 181 -25.26 3.42 -6.54
CA MET A 181 -25.02 2.92 -7.89
C MET A 181 -24.80 4.07 -8.88
N ILE A 182 -25.68 5.07 -8.87
CA ILE A 182 -25.55 6.25 -9.75
C ILE A 182 -24.25 7.00 -9.45
N ALA A 183 -23.98 7.27 -8.17
CA ALA A 183 -22.79 7.99 -7.75
C ALA A 183 -21.51 7.24 -8.14
N MET A 184 -21.43 5.93 -7.89
CA MET A 184 -20.24 5.12 -8.18
C MET A 184 -19.94 5.07 -9.67
N VAL A 185 -20.98 4.90 -10.51
CA VAL A 185 -20.82 4.89 -11.97
C VAL A 185 -20.41 6.27 -12.48
N ALA A 186 -21.06 7.36 -12.03
CA ALA A 186 -20.68 8.71 -12.45
C ALA A 186 -19.25 9.08 -12.00
N CYS A 187 -18.86 8.73 -10.77
CA CYS A 187 -17.51 8.98 -10.25
C CYS A 187 -16.44 8.12 -10.95
N GLY A 188 -16.76 6.90 -11.37
CA GLY A 188 -15.84 6.07 -12.16
C GLY A 188 -15.70 6.57 -13.60
N HIS A 189 -16.82 6.93 -14.23
CA HIS A 189 -16.89 7.33 -15.63
C HIS A 189 -16.58 8.81 -15.87
N THR A 190 -16.14 9.58 -14.86
CA THR A 190 -15.46 10.87 -15.12
C THR A 190 -14.08 10.65 -15.77
N LEU A 191 -13.47 9.47 -15.61
CA LEU A 191 -12.17 9.14 -16.18
C LEU A 191 -12.27 8.10 -17.28
N GLY A 192 -11.44 8.25 -18.31
CA GLY A 192 -11.23 7.23 -19.34
C GLY A 192 -12.34 7.15 -20.39
N GLY A 193 -12.65 5.93 -20.83
CA GLY A 193 -13.59 5.68 -21.92
C GLY A 193 -13.67 4.21 -22.33
N VAL A 194 -14.38 3.97 -23.43
CA VAL A 194 -14.58 2.62 -23.98
C VAL A 194 -13.61 2.38 -25.15
N HIS A 195 -12.89 1.27 -25.08
CA HIS A 195 -11.92 0.85 -26.10
C HIS A 195 -12.61 0.13 -27.27
N SER A 196 -12.30 0.53 -28.50
CA SER A 196 -12.86 -0.07 -29.72
C SER A 196 -12.42 -1.51 -29.95
N THR A 197 -11.21 -1.87 -29.50
CA THR A 197 -10.70 -3.24 -29.63
C THR A 197 -11.52 -4.23 -28.81
N ASP A 198 -11.99 -3.78 -27.65
CA ASP A 198 -12.77 -4.59 -26.70
C ASP A 198 -14.28 -4.50 -26.97
N PHE A 199 -14.78 -3.31 -27.33
CA PHE A 199 -16.21 -3.02 -27.50
C PHE A 199 -16.51 -2.25 -28.79
N PRO A 200 -16.27 -2.85 -29.97
CA PRO A 200 -16.44 -2.17 -31.26
C PRO A 200 -17.88 -1.68 -31.51
N GLU A 201 -18.88 -2.40 -31.00
CA GLU A 201 -20.30 -2.01 -31.13
C GLU A 201 -20.67 -0.76 -30.31
N ILE A 202 -19.98 -0.53 -29.19
CA ILE A 202 -20.21 0.66 -28.34
C ILE A 202 -19.53 1.88 -28.95
N VAL A 203 -18.29 1.71 -29.43
CA VAL A 203 -17.51 2.79 -30.03
C VAL A 203 -17.98 3.12 -31.46
N GLY A 204 -18.56 2.15 -32.16
CA GLY A 204 -18.95 2.28 -33.57
C GLY A 204 -17.76 2.22 -34.53
N VAL A 205 -16.67 1.57 -34.12
CA VAL A 205 -15.44 1.37 -34.90
C VAL A 205 -15.10 -0.11 -34.87
N GLU A 206 -14.77 -0.71 -36.01
CA GLU A 206 -14.36 -2.13 -36.07
C GLU A 206 -13.11 -2.38 -35.21
N ALA A 207 -13.08 -3.52 -34.52
CA ALA A 207 -11.95 -3.87 -33.65
C ALA A 207 -10.67 -4.08 -34.48
N ASP A 208 -9.61 -3.34 -34.15
CA ASP A 208 -8.27 -3.51 -34.71
C ASP A 208 -7.24 -3.53 -33.56
N PRO A 209 -6.60 -4.68 -33.27
CA PRO A 209 -5.59 -4.80 -32.22
C PRO A 209 -4.37 -3.87 -32.38
N ASN A 210 -4.16 -3.29 -33.58
CA ASN A 210 -3.03 -2.40 -33.86
C ASN A 210 -3.44 -0.91 -33.84
N ASN A 211 -4.73 -0.62 -33.77
CA ASN A 211 -5.25 0.74 -33.86
C ASN A 211 -6.46 0.91 -32.93
N ASP A 212 -6.16 0.91 -31.63
CA ASP A 212 -7.19 1.07 -30.63
C ASP A 212 -7.61 2.54 -30.48
N THR A 213 -8.90 2.78 -30.59
CA THR A 213 -9.54 4.09 -30.38
C THR A 213 -10.37 4.06 -29.10
N VAL A 214 -10.43 5.19 -28.41
CA VAL A 214 -11.17 5.32 -27.15
C VAL A 214 -12.28 6.35 -27.32
N ALA A 215 -13.51 5.94 -27.06
CA ALA A 215 -14.65 6.85 -26.93
C ALA A 215 -14.80 7.23 -25.46
N HIS A 216 -14.40 8.46 -25.14
CA HIS A 216 -14.41 8.97 -23.77
C HIS A 216 -15.81 9.21 -23.23
N PHE A 217 -15.96 9.06 -21.92
CA PHE A 217 -17.23 9.27 -21.23
C PHE A 217 -17.62 10.75 -21.11
N ASP A 218 -16.64 11.65 -21.11
CA ASP A 218 -16.84 13.09 -21.17
C ASP A 218 -15.70 13.80 -21.92
N THR A 219 -15.76 15.13 -22.07
CA THR A 219 -14.74 15.90 -22.77
C THR A 219 -13.48 16.22 -21.95
N GLU A 220 -13.52 16.02 -20.62
CA GLU A 220 -12.44 16.29 -19.68
C GLU A 220 -11.89 14.99 -19.05
N PHE A 221 -11.91 13.88 -19.80
CA PHE A 221 -11.58 12.50 -19.39
C PHE A 221 -10.27 12.26 -18.60
N ALA A 222 -9.38 13.26 -18.56
CA ALA A 222 -8.13 13.26 -17.82
C ALA A 222 -8.14 14.26 -16.64
N ASN A 223 -9.32 14.61 -16.13
CA ASN A 223 -9.57 15.38 -14.92
C ASN A 223 -10.64 14.67 -14.09
N PHE A 224 -10.47 14.59 -12.78
CA PHE A 224 -11.49 14.04 -11.89
C PHE A 224 -12.47 15.16 -11.51
N ASP A 225 -13.55 15.33 -12.28
CA ASP A 225 -14.48 16.44 -12.15
C ASP A 225 -15.93 16.06 -12.51
N ASN A 226 -16.84 17.03 -12.49
CA ASN A 226 -18.26 16.79 -12.69
C ASN A 226 -18.71 16.93 -14.16
N VAL A 227 -17.79 16.88 -15.15
CA VAL A 227 -18.15 17.09 -16.56
C VAL A 227 -19.06 15.97 -17.08
N VAL A 228 -18.79 14.70 -16.77
CA VAL A 228 -19.72 13.58 -17.05
C VAL A 228 -21.15 13.82 -16.54
N VAL A 229 -21.31 14.54 -15.42
CA VAL A 229 -22.61 14.89 -14.84
C VAL A 229 -23.27 16.05 -15.57
N THR A 230 -22.52 17.14 -15.75
CA THR A 230 -23.06 18.38 -16.34
C THR A 230 -23.40 18.20 -17.82
N GLU A 231 -22.57 17.51 -18.60
CA GLU A 231 -22.87 17.20 -20.00
C GLU A 231 -24.10 16.28 -20.14
N TYR A 232 -24.29 15.34 -19.22
CA TYR A 232 -25.47 14.49 -19.19
C TYR A 232 -26.73 15.31 -18.93
N LEU A 233 -26.73 16.16 -17.90
CA LEU A 233 -27.88 16.98 -17.52
C LEU A 233 -28.25 18.03 -18.58
N ASP A 234 -27.25 18.57 -19.27
CA ASP A 234 -27.45 19.56 -20.34
C ASP A 234 -27.79 18.92 -21.70
N GLY A 235 -27.73 17.59 -21.80
CA GLY A 235 -28.02 16.84 -23.02
C GLY A 235 -26.96 17.01 -24.13
N THR A 236 -25.75 17.44 -23.77
CA THR A 236 -24.64 17.69 -24.70
C THR A 236 -23.66 16.51 -24.78
N THR A 237 -23.71 15.60 -23.80
CA THR A 237 -22.79 14.47 -23.65
C THR A 237 -22.57 13.66 -24.93
N LYS A 238 -21.33 13.18 -25.07
CA LYS A 238 -20.91 12.23 -26.10
C LYS A 238 -20.55 10.86 -25.53
N ASN A 239 -20.85 10.62 -24.25
CA ASN A 239 -20.64 9.33 -23.61
C ASN A 239 -21.28 8.22 -24.47
N PRO A 240 -20.49 7.25 -24.96
CA PRO A 240 -21.01 6.20 -25.85
C PRO A 240 -22.03 5.29 -25.15
N LEU A 241 -22.01 5.21 -23.82
CA LEU A 241 -22.99 4.49 -22.99
C LEU A 241 -24.26 5.30 -22.70
N ILE A 242 -24.39 6.50 -23.27
CA ILE A 242 -25.59 7.35 -23.18
C ILE A 242 -26.24 7.58 -24.53
N VAL A 243 -25.42 7.95 -25.52
CA VAL A 243 -25.89 8.37 -26.85
C VAL A 243 -25.66 7.32 -27.95
N GLY A 244 -25.25 6.10 -27.56
CA GLY A 244 -25.05 4.99 -28.47
C GLY A 244 -26.32 4.66 -29.27
N THR A 245 -26.13 4.17 -30.49
CA THR A 245 -27.25 3.85 -31.40
C THR A 245 -28.03 2.60 -30.96
N ASN A 246 -27.37 1.67 -30.27
CA ASN A 246 -27.99 0.52 -29.66
C ASN A 246 -28.37 0.82 -28.20
N ASP A 247 -29.66 1.06 -27.96
CA ASP A 247 -30.16 1.48 -26.63
C ASP A 247 -29.96 0.41 -25.54
N THR A 248 -29.75 -0.86 -25.92
CA THR A 248 -29.43 -1.92 -24.97
C THR A 248 -28.03 -1.77 -24.36
N LEU A 249 -27.08 -1.18 -25.08
CA LEU A 249 -25.71 -0.93 -24.60
C LEU A 249 -25.58 0.41 -23.87
N ASN A 250 -26.63 1.23 -23.84
CA ASN A 250 -26.63 2.53 -23.18
C ASN A 250 -26.84 2.42 -21.65
N SER A 251 -25.90 1.78 -20.94
CA SER A 251 -25.98 1.52 -19.48
C SER A 251 -26.08 2.81 -18.67
N ASP A 252 -25.22 3.78 -18.95
CA ASP A 252 -25.14 5.03 -18.21
C ASP A 252 -26.43 5.83 -18.33
N LYS A 253 -27.06 5.84 -19.52
CA LYS A 253 -28.39 6.44 -19.73
C LYS A 253 -29.43 5.85 -18.79
N ARG A 254 -29.44 4.52 -18.62
CA ARG A 254 -30.40 3.84 -17.75
C ARG A 254 -30.11 4.10 -16.27
N ILE A 255 -28.83 4.03 -15.89
CA ILE A 255 -28.38 4.21 -14.51
C ILE A 255 -28.61 5.65 -14.06
N PHE A 256 -28.10 6.64 -14.79
CA PHE A 256 -28.18 8.05 -14.41
C PHE A 256 -29.64 8.56 -14.27
N ALA A 257 -30.56 7.99 -15.04
CA ALA A 257 -31.99 8.30 -14.98
C ALA A 257 -32.78 7.54 -13.91
N ALA A 258 -32.18 6.55 -13.24
CA ALA A 258 -32.89 5.57 -12.42
C ALA A 258 -33.67 6.16 -11.24
N ASP A 259 -33.22 7.29 -10.70
CA ASP A 259 -33.87 8.01 -9.59
C ASP A 259 -34.60 9.30 -10.03
N GLY A 260 -34.79 9.47 -11.34
CA GLY A 260 -35.30 10.70 -11.93
C GLY A 260 -34.27 11.83 -11.96
N ASN A 261 -32.98 11.51 -12.15
CA ASN A 261 -31.83 12.41 -12.19
C ASN A 261 -31.54 13.15 -10.87
N LYS A 262 -32.07 12.71 -9.73
CA LYS A 262 -31.88 13.41 -8.45
C LYS A 262 -30.43 13.37 -7.99
N THR A 263 -29.78 12.20 -8.07
CA THR A 263 -28.37 12.04 -7.70
C THR A 263 -27.48 12.83 -8.65
N MET A 264 -27.71 12.74 -9.96
CA MET A 264 -26.98 13.54 -10.95
C MET A 264 -27.11 15.04 -10.71
N GLN A 265 -28.32 15.54 -10.43
CA GLN A 265 -28.53 16.96 -10.09
C GLN A 265 -27.78 17.38 -8.81
N ALA A 266 -27.72 16.51 -7.80
CA ALA A 266 -26.97 16.78 -6.58
C ALA A 266 -25.45 16.84 -6.81
N MET A 267 -24.96 16.08 -7.79
CA MET A 267 -23.54 16.03 -8.19
C MET A 267 -23.16 17.09 -9.25
N ALA A 268 -24.09 17.94 -9.68
CA ALA A 268 -23.82 18.98 -10.67
C ALA A 268 -22.94 20.12 -10.12
N ASP A 269 -22.81 20.27 -8.80
CA ASP A 269 -21.84 21.17 -8.19
C ASP A 269 -20.47 20.48 -8.05
N PRO A 270 -19.35 21.11 -8.44
CA PRO A 270 -18.02 20.48 -8.39
C PRO A 270 -17.60 20.02 -6.98
N ALA A 271 -17.94 20.77 -5.92
CA ALA A 271 -17.57 20.38 -4.56
C ALA A 271 -18.44 19.23 -4.05
N ALA A 272 -19.74 19.23 -4.39
CA ALA A 272 -20.64 18.12 -4.10
C ALA A 272 -20.23 16.84 -4.83
N PHE A 273 -19.80 16.94 -6.10
CA PHE A 273 -19.24 15.83 -6.86
C PHE A 273 -18.03 15.24 -6.14
N GLN A 274 -17.02 16.07 -5.83
CA GLN A 274 -15.81 15.64 -5.13
C GLN A 274 -16.11 14.94 -3.79
N ALA A 275 -17.00 15.53 -2.98
CA ALA A 275 -17.39 14.94 -1.70
C ALA A 275 -18.13 13.62 -1.86
N THR A 276 -19.04 13.52 -2.82
CA THR A 276 -19.80 12.30 -3.12
C THR A 276 -18.87 11.20 -3.62
N CYS A 277 -17.94 11.53 -4.52
CA CYS A 277 -16.99 10.58 -5.07
C CYS A 277 -15.99 10.07 -4.03
N ALA A 278 -15.50 10.95 -3.15
CA ALA A 278 -14.64 10.51 -2.05
C ALA A 278 -15.38 9.56 -1.09
N ASP A 279 -16.64 9.85 -0.75
CA ASP A 279 -17.45 8.98 0.11
C ASP A 279 -17.72 7.61 -0.53
N ILE A 280 -18.22 7.59 -1.77
CA ILE A 280 -18.59 6.34 -2.43
C ILE A 280 -17.37 5.47 -2.73
N PHE A 281 -16.23 6.06 -3.11
CA PHE A 281 -15.00 5.31 -3.30
C PHE A 281 -14.40 4.81 -1.99
N THR A 282 -14.54 5.55 -0.88
CA THR A 282 -14.16 5.04 0.44
C THR A 282 -14.95 3.78 0.77
N ARG A 283 -16.28 3.81 0.60
CA ARG A 283 -17.14 2.65 0.86
C ARG A 283 -16.87 1.49 -0.10
N MET A 284 -16.60 1.79 -1.38
CA MET A 284 -16.20 0.80 -2.38
C MET A 284 -14.94 0.05 -1.93
N ILE A 285 -13.84 0.76 -1.64
CA ILE A 285 -12.59 0.09 -1.29
C ILE A 285 -12.63 -0.60 0.07
N ASP A 286 -13.51 -0.17 0.99
CA ASP A 286 -13.67 -0.76 2.31
C ASP A 286 -14.71 -1.89 2.36
N THR A 287 -15.33 -2.22 1.23
CA THR A 287 -16.20 -3.40 1.12
C THR A 287 -15.33 -4.65 1.07
N VAL A 288 -15.33 -5.46 2.13
CA VAL A 288 -14.46 -6.63 2.31
C VAL A 288 -15.24 -7.81 2.88
N PRO A 289 -14.72 -9.05 2.77
CA PRO A 289 -15.34 -10.21 3.42
C PRO A 289 -15.52 -10.02 4.93
N ALA A 290 -16.57 -10.61 5.51
CA ALA A 290 -16.96 -10.36 6.91
C ALA A 290 -15.91 -10.81 7.96
N ASN A 291 -15.00 -11.70 7.59
CA ASN A 291 -13.88 -12.15 8.43
C ASN A 291 -12.66 -11.22 8.37
N VAL A 292 -12.64 -10.25 7.45
CA VAL A 292 -11.57 -9.26 7.32
C VAL A 292 -11.87 -8.07 8.22
N LYS A 293 -10.89 -7.67 9.02
CA LYS A 293 -10.96 -6.47 9.85
C LYS A 293 -9.94 -5.46 9.36
N LEU A 294 -10.43 -4.38 8.76
CA LEU A 294 -9.60 -3.27 8.34
C LEU A 294 -9.07 -2.46 9.54
N SER A 295 -7.91 -1.84 9.35
CA SER A 295 -7.32 -0.89 10.30
C SER A 295 -8.17 0.38 10.44
N ASP A 296 -7.84 1.19 11.44
CA ASP A 296 -8.16 2.63 11.35
C ASP A 296 -7.47 3.24 10.10
N PRO A 297 -7.96 4.38 9.57
CA PRO A 297 -7.33 5.01 8.43
C PRO A 297 -5.82 5.24 8.67
N ILE A 298 -5.00 4.69 7.77
CA ILE A 298 -3.56 4.88 7.77
C ILE A 298 -3.29 6.33 7.38
N VAL A 299 -2.51 7.01 8.21
CA VAL A 299 -2.07 8.38 8.00
C VAL A 299 -0.55 8.42 8.01
N ALA A 300 0.02 9.45 7.40
CA ALA A 300 1.46 9.69 7.40
C ALA A 300 2.00 9.71 8.84
N THR A 301 2.86 8.74 9.16
CA THR A 301 3.44 8.60 10.50
C THR A 301 4.29 9.82 10.85
N ASP A 302 4.08 10.37 12.06
CA ASP A 302 4.72 11.60 12.50
C ASP A 302 6.25 11.47 12.66
N ILE A 303 6.69 10.47 13.43
CA ILE A 303 8.10 10.12 13.66
C ILE A 303 8.25 8.62 13.44
N LYS A 304 9.11 8.21 12.51
CA LYS A 304 9.32 6.78 12.17
C LYS A 304 10.80 6.45 12.03
N PRO A 305 11.35 5.55 12.85
CA PRO A 305 12.72 5.08 12.69
C PRO A 305 12.83 3.97 11.63
N TYR A 306 14.00 3.89 11.00
CA TYR A 306 14.39 2.90 10.01
C TYR A 306 15.77 2.38 10.40
N ILE A 307 15.82 1.20 11.00
CA ILE A 307 17.08 0.64 11.48
C ILE A 307 17.73 -0.11 10.33
N SER A 308 18.90 0.37 9.88
CA SER A 308 19.69 -0.28 8.84
C SER A 308 20.71 -1.26 9.40
N GLY A 309 20.96 -1.24 10.70
CA GLY A 309 21.86 -2.21 11.33
C GLY A 309 21.77 -2.22 12.86
N LEU A 310 21.75 -3.44 13.39
CA LEU A 310 22.24 -3.79 14.72
C LEU A 310 23.00 -5.12 14.57
N PHE A 311 24.31 -5.05 14.38
CA PHE A 311 25.14 -6.24 14.09
C PHE A 311 26.51 -6.12 14.75
N LEU A 312 27.15 -7.27 14.99
CA LEU A 312 28.50 -7.36 15.55
C LEU A 312 29.54 -7.14 14.44
N LYS A 313 30.46 -6.21 14.66
CA LYS A 313 31.62 -5.96 13.78
C LYS A 313 32.79 -6.87 14.16
N ASP A 314 33.76 -6.98 13.25
CA ASP A 314 35.02 -7.72 13.48
C ASP A 314 35.85 -7.16 14.65
N ASP A 315 35.67 -5.88 14.99
CA ASP A 315 36.31 -5.24 16.16
C ASP A 315 35.67 -5.64 17.50
N GLY A 316 34.63 -6.48 17.48
CA GLY A 316 33.90 -6.97 18.65
C GLY A 316 32.84 -6.02 19.18
N ASN A 317 32.67 -4.82 18.61
CA ASN A 317 31.59 -3.91 18.99
C ASN A 317 30.34 -4.08 18.13
N LEU A 318 29.20 -3.63 18.65
CA LEU A 318 27.96 -3.56 17.92
C LEU A 318 27.92 -2.27 17.07
N SER A 319 27.67 -2.39 15.78
CA SER A 319 27.25 -1.25 14.96
C SER A 319 25.74 -1.06 15.14
N PHE A 320 25.32 0.16 15.44
CA PHE A 320 23.91 0.55 15.46
C PHE A 320 23.72 1.76 14.55
N GLY A 321 22.99 1.57 13.46
CA GLY A 321 22.83 2.57 12.41
C GLY A 321 21.44 2.57 11.83
N GLY A 322 21.01 3.73 11.35
CA GLY A 322 19.68 3.89 10.81
C GLY A 322 19.36 5.32 10.44
N ARG A 323 18.06 5.56 10.29
CA ARG A 323 17.51 6.84 9.84
C ARG A 323 16.22 7.13 10.59
N ILE A 324 15.93 8.40 10.81
CA ILE A 324 14.67 8.89 11.38
C ILE A 324 13.96 9.70 10.31
N ARG A 325 12.75 9.28 9.94
CA ARG A 325 11.81 10.08 9.13
C ARG A 325 10.97 10.94 10.06
N ILE A 326 10.92 12.23 9.80
CA ILE A 326 10.04 13.18 10.50
C ILE A 326 9.09 13.78 9.48
N ARG A 327 7.79 13.74 9.78
CA ARG A 327 6.76 14.45 9.02
C ARG A 327 6.92 15.96 9.21
N THR A 328 7.16 16.67 8.12
CA THR A 328 7.36 18.13 8.07
C THR A 328 6.27 18.83 7.28
N THR A 329 5.14 18.14 7.04
CA THR A 329 3.94 18.68 6.41
C THR A 329 3.50 19.96 7.11
N ALA A 330 3.03 20.96 6.37
CA ALA A 330 2.73 22.30 6.90
C ALA A 330 1.81 22.29 8.14
N VAL A 331 0.86 21.35 8.20
CA VAL A 331 -0.06 21.19 9.34
C VAL A 331 0.64 20.84 10.66
N THR A 332 1.87 20.31 10.62
CA THR A 332 2.68 20.01 11.81
C THR A 332 3.33 21.26 12.42
N GLY A 333 3.37 22.37 11.68
CA GLY A 333 4.07 23.60 12.10
C GLY A 333 5.59 23.47 12.20
N ARG A 334 6.19 22.40 11.67
CA ARG A 334 7.65 22.20 11.67
C ARG A 334 8.31 22.85 10.46
N ASP A 335 9.31 23.72 10.69
CA ASP A 335 10.25 24.15 9.64
C ASP A 335 11.40 23.13 9.55
N PRO A 336 11.58 22.41 8.43
CA PRO A 336 12.64 21.42 8.29
C PRO A 336 14.06 21.99 8.43
N ASN A 337 14.26 23.30 8.34
CA ASN A 337 15.56 23.96 8.53
C ASN A 337 15.81 24.38 9.98
N ASP A 338 14.79 24.33 10.83
CA ASP A 338 14.86 24.61 12.26
C ASP A 338 14.61 23.33 13.09
N LEU A 339 15.11 22.19 12.60
CA LEU A 339 15.06 20.91 13.30
C LEU A 339 16.47 20.32 13.47
N SER A 340 16.79 19.94 14.71
CA SER A 340 17.93 19.12 15.07
C SER A 340 17.41 17.84 15.74
N VAL A 341 18.02 16.70 15.42
CA VAL A 341 17.61 15.39 15.95
C VAL A 341 18.79 14.75 16.68
N GLN A 342 18.51 14.20 17.85
CA GLN A 342 19.43 13.37 18.63
C GLN A 342 18.69 12.16 19.13
N LEU A 343 19.40 11.05 19.35
CA LEU A 343 18.81 9.90 20.04
C LEU A 343 19.47 9.75 21.39
N THR A 344 18.76 9.12 22.31
CA THR A 344 19.40 8.48 23.46
C THR A 344 19.03 7.01 23.48
N PHE A 345 19.91 6.16 24.01
CA PHE A 345 19.58 4.75 24.18
C PHE A 345 19.84 4.29 25.61
N ALA A 346 19.05 3.30 26.01
CA ALA A 346 19.21 2.58 27.27
C ALA A 346 19.98 1.28 27.04
N ASP A 347 20.84 0.93 27.98
CA ASP A 347 21.56 -0.34 27.99
C ASP A 347 20.60 -1.53 28.21
N ARG A 348 21.13 -2.76 28.21
CA ARG A 348 20.31 -3.97 28.43
C ARG A 348 19.53 -3.99 29.75
N ASN A 349 20.01 -3.27 30.76
CA ASN A 349 19.40 -3.18 32.08
C ASN A 349 18.42 -1.99 32.16
N ALA A 350 18.08 -1.40 31.02
CA ALA A 350 17.26 -0.20 30.90
C ALA A 350 17.86 1.03 31.62
N ASN A 351 19.18 1.05 31.81
CA ASN A 351 19.89 2.16 32.44
C ASN A 351 20.55 3.05 31.39
N GLY A 352 20.65 4.35 31.73
CA GLY A 352 21.37 5.34 30.94
C GLY A 352 20.61 5.87 29.73
N SER A 353 21.11 6.98 29.22
CA SER A 353 20.63 7.67 28.01
C SER A 353 21.84 8.18 27.24
N ALA A 354 22.70 7.26 26.79
CA ALA A 354 23.88 7.64 26.02
C ALA A 354 23.43 8.29 24.71
N VAL A 355 24.00 9.45 24.39
CA VAL A 355 23.57 10.28 23.26
C VAL A 355 24.15 9.73 21.95
N ILE A 356 23.28 9.60 20.95
CA ILE A 356 23.64 9.32 19.56
C ILE A 356 23.39 10.59 18.77
N THR A 357 24.45 11.12 18.16
CA THR A 357 24.34 12.26 17.26
C THR A 357 23.77 11.80 15.92
N THR A 358 22.93 12.64 15.32
CA THR A 358 22.42 12.41 13.97
C THR A 358 22.91 13.52 13.04
N ARG A 359 22.83 13.27 11.73
CA ARG A 359 23.04 14.28 10.70
C ARG A 359 21.81 14.33 9.80
N LYS A 360 21.43 15.51 9.34
CA LYS A 360 20.38 15.62 8.32
C LYS A 360 20.86 14.93 7.04
N ALA A 361 20.01 14.11 6.43
CA ALA A 361 20.31 13.48 5.15
C ALA A 361 20.52 14.55 4.06
N THR A 362 21.42 14.29 3.12
CA THR A 362 21.75 15.24 2.04
C THR A 362 21.43 14.70 0.65
N PHE A 363 21.43 13.37 0.47
CA PHE A 363 21.02 12.74 -0.79
C PHE A 363 19.57 13.09 -1.11
N GLN A 364 19.29 13.53 -2.34
CA GLN A 364 17.98 14.04 -2.75
C GLN A 364 17.42 15.14 -1.82
N GLY A 365 18.30 15.93 -1.20
CA GLY A 365 17.93 16.99 -0.25
C GLY A 365 17.51 16.47 1.14
N GLY A 366 17.59 15.16 1.39
CA GLY A 366 17.15 14.55 2.64
C GLY A 366 15.66 14.71 2.91
N SER A 367 14.87 14.89 1.85
CA SER A 367 13.44 15.09 1.92
C SER A 367 12.68 14.12 1.03
N ALA A 368 11.44 13.83 1.41
CA ALA A 368 10.51 13.03 0.63
C ALA A 368 9.15 13.72 0.60
N SER A 369 8.33 13.41 -0.41
CA SER A 369 6.97 13.92 -0.55
C SER A 369 5.98 12.78 -0.75
N GLY A 370 4.79 12.94 -0.19
CA GLY A 370 3.66 12.02 -0.34
C GLY A 370 2.49 12.65 -1.08
N LEU A 371 1.37 11.92 -1.10
CA LEU A 371 0.09 12.40 -1.62
C LEU A 371 -0.42 13.58 -0.78
N TRP A 372 -1.31 14.39 -1.35
CA TRP A 372 -1.96 15.55 -0.69
C TRP A 372 -1.03 16.48 0.10
N ARG A 373 0.16 16.75 -0.47
CA ARG A 373 1.18 17.67 0.08
C ARG A 373 1.87 17.18 1.35
N GLU A 374 1.80 15.89 1.65
CA GLU A 374 2.64 15.31 2.69
C GLU A 374 4.12 15.53 2.39
N SER A 375 4.90 15.89 3.41
CA SER A 375 6.33 16.10 3.28
C SER A 375 7.08 15.55 4.49
N PHE A 376 8.30 15.07 4.23
CA PHE A 376 9.14 14.43 5.22
C PHE A 376 10.58 14.93 5.10
N SER A 377 11.27 14.98 6.24
CA SER A 377 12.71 15.21 6.33
C SER A 377 13.38 14.06 7.07
N TRP A 378 14.65 13.82 6.78
CA TRP A 378 15.37 12.63 7.25
C TRP A 378 16.66 12.97 7.97
N TRP A 379 16.95 12.21 9.03
CA TRP A 379 18.20 12.25 9.78
C TRP A 379 18.82 10.87 9.83
N GLU A 380 20.11 10.78 9.52
CA GLU A 380 20.89 9.54 9.55
C GLU A 380 21.73 9.49 10.81
N PHE A 381 21.92 8.28 11.35
CA PHE A 381 22.84 8.03 12.45
C PHE A 381 23.61 6.75 12.24
N ASP A 382 24.81 6.72 12.79
CA ASP A 382 25.68 5.55 12.86
C ASP A 382 26.48 5.70 14.15
N THR A 383 26.42 4.70 15.01
CA THR A 383 27.17 4.66 16.25
C THR A 383 27.68 3.26 16.55
N THR A 384 28.63 3.19 17.48
CA THR A 384 29.14 1.93 18.01
C THR A 384 28.68 1.78 19.46
N ILE A 385 28.15 0.60 19.79
CA ILE A 385 27.70 0.23 21.13
C ILE A 385 28.62 -0.86 21.67
N SER A 386 29.03 -0.69 22.94
CA SER A 386 29.85 -1.70 23.62
C SER A 386 29.07 -3.00 23.77
N PRO A 387 29.69 -4.16 23.48
CA PRO A 387 29.08 -5.46 23.70
C PRO A 387 28.90 -5.77 25.20
N ASP A 388 29.52 -5.02 26.11
CA ASP A 388 29.36 -5.26 27.55
C ASP A 388 28.07 -4.62 28.10
N THR A 389 27.63 -3.50 27.53
CA THR A 389 26.42 -2.79 27.95
C THR A 389 25.21 -3.14 27.08
N GLY A 390 25.41 -3.22 25.76
CA GLY A 390 24.35 -3.47 24.79
C GLY A 390 23.29 -2.38 24.70
N ILE A 391 22.13 -2.73 24.14
CA ILE A 391 20.98 -1.84 23.93
C ILE A 391 19.66 -2.60 24.18
N SER A 392 18.67 -1.92 24.76
CA SER A 392 17.29 -2.43 24.93
C SER A 392 16.22 -1.55 24.27
N LYS A 393 16.51 -0.26 24.10
CA LYS A 393 15.61 0.70 23.45
C LYS A 393 16.33 2.02 23.21
N PHE A 394 15.73 2.85 22.37
CA PHE A 394 16.14 4.24 22.17
C PHE A 394 14.96 5.20 22.21
N TYR A 395 15.27 6.48 22.31
CA TYR A 395 14.37 7.61 22.33
C TYR A 395 14.81 8.62 21.28
N ILE A 396 13.86 9.32 20.66
CA ILE A 396 14.14 10.32 19.63
C ILE A 396 13.87 11.69 20.23
N HIS A 397 14.86 12.55 20.22
CA HIS A 397 14.76 13.94 20.67
C HIS A 397 14.80 14.86 19.46
N VAL A 398 13.76 15.68 19.32
CA VAL A 398 13.67 16.69 18.25
C VAL A 398 13.72 18.06 18.91
N THR A 399 14.76 18.81 18.60
CA THR A 399 15.01 20.15 19.12
C THR A 399 14.78 21.17 18.02
N LYS A 400 14.12 22.29 18.34
CA LYS A 400 14.07 23.50 17.50
C LYS A 400 15.24 24.43 17.87
N PRO A 401 16.28 24.57 17.03
CA PRO A 401 17.43 25.43 17.35
C PRO A 401 17.07 26.88 17.67
N SER A 402 16.06 27.45 17.02
CA SER A 402 15.64 28.84 17.22
C SER A 402 15.10 29.14 18.62
N THR A 403 14.43 28.17 19.25
CA THR A 403 13.80 28.32 20.59
C THR A 403 14.46 27.49 21.67
N ASN A 404 15.33 26.56 21.30
CA ASN A 404 15.92 25.53 22.18
C ASN A 404 14.87 24.62 22.85
N GLU A 405 13.65 24.58 22.31
CA GLU A 405 12.58 23.66 22.73
C GLU A 405 12.92 22.25 22.24
N THR A 406 12.84 21.25 23.12
CA THR A 406 13.06 19.83 22.77
C THR A 406 11.84 18.99 23.13
N ILE A 407 11.36 18.21 22.16
CA ILE A 407 10.32 17.21 22.35
C ILE A 407 10.98 15.83 22.30
N THR A 408 10.65 14.99 23.27
CA THR A 408 11.06 13.57 23.27
C THR A 408 9.91 12.74 22.76
N TYR A 409 10.17 11.94 21.73
CA TYR A 409 9.27 10.92 21.23
C TYR A 409 9.71 9.59 21.81
N ASP A 410 8.83 8.96 22.59
CA ASP A 410 9.11 7.77 23.40
C ASP A 410 8.22 6.58 23.01
N ASN A 411 7.66 6.58 21.80
CA ASN A 411 6.92 5.44 21.25
C ASN A 411 5.71 5.04 22.11
N GLY A 412 4.87 6.02 22.48
CA GLY A 412 3.73 5.83 23.38
C GLY A 412 4.14 5.46 24.80
N GLY A 413 5.25 6.00 25.30
CA GLY A 413 5.79 5.71 26.63
C GLY A 413 6.66 4.45 26.76
N ASN A 414 6.82 3.65 25.70
CA ASN A 414 7.53 2.36 25.76
C ASN A 414 9.05 2.47 25.49
N GLY A 415 9.47 3.53 24.81
CA GLY A 415 10.72 3.60 24.06
C GLY A 415 10.64 2.81 22.74
N TYR A 416 11.48 3.15 21.78
CA TYR A 416 11.60 2.38 20.54
C TYR A 416 12.39 1.09 20.83
N PRO A 417 11.76 -0.10 20.77
CA PRO A 417 12.37 -1.34 21.23
C PRO A 417 13.56 -1.74 20.37
N MET A 418 14.65 -2.16 21.01
CA MET A 418 15.81 -2.76 20.33
C MET A 418 16.32 -3.94 21.15
N SER A 419 16.95 -4.91 20.50
CA SER A 419 17.50 -6.05 21.20
C SER A 419 18.78 -6.51 20.55
N ASP A 420 19.82 -6.65 21.35
CA ASP A 420 21.08 -7.27 20.93
C ASP A 420 21.17 -8.76 21.28
N VAL A 421 20.05 -9.35 21.73
CA VAL A 421 19.94 -10.78 21.99
C VAL A 421 20.09 -11.58 20.71
N LEU A 422 19.51 -11.08 19.62
CA LEU A 422 19.50 -11.70 18.30
C LEU A 422 20.01 -10.68 17.29
N LEU A 423 21.11 -11.00 16.61
CA LEU A 423 21.74 -10.12 15.62
C LEU A 423 21.73 -10.80 14.26
N TYR A 424 21.26 -10.07 13.24
CA TYR A 424 21.36 -10.50 11.85
C TYR A 424 22.70 -10.04 11.25
N GLN A 425 23.51 -11.00 10.77
CA GLN A 425 24.80 -10.74 10.16
C GLN A 425 24.67 -10.68 8.63
N GLN A 426 24.12 -9.56 8.12
CA GLN A 426 23.86 -9.39 6.69
C GLN A 426 25.12 -9.58 5.83
N SER A 427 26.28 -9.05 6.24
CA SER A 427 27.54 -9.19 5.50
C SER A 427 28.09 -10.62 5.45
N GLN A 428 27.62 -11.49 6.34
CA GLN A 428 27.97 -12.91 6.40
C GLN A 428 26.83 -13.80 5.89
N SER A 429 25.77 -13.20 5.36
CA SER A 429 24.62 -13.87 4.75
C SER A 429 24.66 -13.62 3.25
N CYS A 430 24.18 -14.56 2.46
CA CYS A 430 24.31 -14.48 1.01
C CYS A 430 23.20 -15.22 0.25
N ILE A 431 23.07 -14.87 -1.03
CA ILE A 431 22.25 -15.57 -2.02
C ILE A 431 23.17 -16.15 -3.10
N GLY A 432 23.01 -17.43 -3.41
CA GLY A 432 23.83 -18.17 -4.35
C GLY A 432 23.46 -17.92 -5.81
N ASN A 433 24.11 -18.65 -6.71
CA ASN A 433 23.75 -18.67 -8.14
C ASN A 433 22.59 -19.61 -8.41
N VAL A 434 21.89 -19.40 -9.53
CA VAL A 434 20.77 -20.26 -9.95
C VAL A 434 21.26 -21.68 -10.17
N ALA A 435 20.64 -22.64 -9.48
CA ALA A 435 20.81 -24.07 -9.65
C ALA A 435 19.43 -24.73 -9.61
N ASP A 436 19.10 -25.53 -10.63
CA ASP A 436 17.79 -26.21 -10.76
C ASP A 436 16.58 -25.28 -10.59
N GLY A 437 16.68 -24.05 -11.11
CA GLY A 437 15.61 -23.04 -11.04
C GLY A 437 15.50 -22.33 -9.70
N LYS A 438 16.40 -22.59 -8.74
CA LYS A 438 16.39 -22.01 -7.40
C LYS A 438 17.70 -21.28 -7.08
N LEU A 439 17.63 -20.35 -6.14
CA LEU A 439 18.78 -19.64 -5.58
C LEU A 439 18.96 -20.08 -4.12
N PRO A 440 20.08 -20.73 -3.77
CA PRO A 440 20.39 -21.03 -2.38
C PRO A 440 20.47 -19.75 -1.54
N VAL A 441 19.91 -19.77 -0.34
CA VAL A 441 19.95 -18.64 0.60
C VAL A 441 20.62 -19.13 1.88
N THR A 442 21.67 -18.43 2.31
CA THR A 442 22.35 -18.69 3.59
C THR A 442 22.23 -17.45 4.46
N VAL A 443 21.60 -17.61 5.63
CA VAL A 443 21.44 -16.54 6.61
C VAL A 443 22.23 -16.88 7.86
N LYS A 444 23.04 -15.94 8.32
CA LYS A 444 23.79 -16.04 9.57
C LYS A 444 23.19 -15.11 10.63
N ALA A 445 22.97 -15.67 11.80
CA ALA A 445 22.49 -14.95 12.97
C ALA A 445 23.40 -15.22 14.17
N LEU A 446 23.48 -14.26 15.09
CA LEU A 446 24.17 -14.42 16.36
C LEU A 446 23.15 -14.36 17.48
N VAL A 447 23.20 -15.33 18.41
CA VAL A 447 22.37 -15.34 19.61
C VAL A 447 23.25 -15.19 20.84
N ARG A 448 22.88 -14.29 21.74
CA ARG A 448 23.63 -14.05 22.98
C ARG A 448 23.67 -15.33 23.83
N LYS A 449 24.83 -15.62 24.43
CA LYS A 449 25.10 -16.93 25.10
C LYS A 449 24.18 -17.23 26.29
N ASP A 450 23.69 -16.20 26.97
CA ASP A 450 22.71 -16.31 28.06
C ASP A 450 21.27 -16.53 27.55
N ARG A 451 21.06 -16.51 26.24
CA ARG A 451 19.77 -16.59 25.57
C ARG A 451 19.73 -17.65 24.46
N THR A 452 20.67 -18.60 24.47
CA THR A 452 20.71 -19.68 23.48
C THR A 452 19.41 -20.48 23.46
N PRO A 453 18.92 -20.89 22.28
CA PRO A 453 17.73 -21.73 22.17
C PRO A 453 17.86 -23.02 23.00
N ALA A 454 16.83 -23.35 23.78
CA ALA A 454 16.78 -24.60 24.54
C ALA A 454 16.54 -25.83 23.65
N THR A 455 15.93 -25.62 22.48
CA THR A 455 15.54 -26.65 21.51
C THR A 455 15.98 -26.22 20.11
N ALA A 456 16.10 -27.21 19.20
CA ALA A 456 16.56 -26.96 17.83
C ALA A 456 15.58 -26.10 16.99
N ASP A 457 14.31 -26.04 17.38
CA ASP A 457 13.27 -25.19 16.80
C ASP A 457 13.11 -23.85 17.52
N GLY A 458 13.95 -23.55 18.50
CA GLY A 458 13.90 -22.29 19.26
C GLY A 458 14.49 -21.10 18.51
N LEU A 459 15.21 -21.31 17.40
CA LEU A 459 15.67 -20.27 16.48
C LEU A 459 15.32 -20.65 15.04
N THR A 460 14.46 -19.88 14.39
CA THR A 460 13.95 -20.18 13.06
C THR A 460 14.09 -18.99 12.11
N MET A 461 14.18 -19.29 10.82
CA MET A 461 14.00 -18.36 9.72
C MET A 461 12.65 -18.66 9.08
N ASP A 462 11.76 -17.68 9.04
CA ASP A 462 10.52 -17.76 8.29
C ASP A 462 10.78 -17.13 6.92
N LEU A 463 11.12 -17.96 5.93
CA LEU A 463 11.45 -17.55 4.55
C LEU A 463 10.18 -17.52 3.71
N VAL A 464 9.88 -16.37 3.11
CA VAL A 464 8.75 -16.22 2.20
C VAL A 464 9.13 -16.74 0.81
N HIS A 465 8.21 -17.47 0.16
CA HIS A 465 8.32 -17.98 -1.20
C HIS A 465 7.24 -17.38 -2.07
N GLU A 466 7.62 -16.85 -3.22
CA GLU A 466 6.69 -16.41 -4.26
C GLU A 466 6.38 -17.58 -5.21
N VAL A 467 5.27 -18.26 -4.95
CA VAL A 467 4.84 -19.43 -5.71
C VAL A 467 3.89 -18.99 -6.82
N ARG A 468 4.32 -19.12 -8.07
CA ARG A 468 3.47 -18.86 -9.25
C ARG A 468 2.22 -19.75 -9.24
N ARG A 469 1.09 -19.16 -9.56
CA ARG A 469 -0.21 -19.85 -9.66
C ARG A 469 -0.61 -20.01 -11.11
N GLN A 470 -1.25 -21.13 -11.44
CA GLN A 470 -1.90 -21.26 -12.74
C GLN A 470 -3.12 -20.33 -12.78
N GLY A 471 -3.23 -19.53 -13.85
CA GLY A 471 -4.41 -18.67 -14.07
C GLY A 471 -4.43 -17.36 -13.27
N GLY A 472 -3.35 -16.99 -12.57
CA GLY A 472 -3.24 -15.70 -11.88
C GLY A 472 -1.85 -15.07 -12.05
N ILE A 473 -1.80 -13.75 -12.22
CA ILE A 473 -0.54 -12.99 -12.39
C ILE A 473 0.17 -12.71 -11.06
N VAL A 474 -0.58 -12.65 -9.95
CA VAL A 474 -0.04 -12.42 -8.61
C VAL A 474 0.40 -13.76 -7.99
N PRO A 475 1.66 -13.90 -7.52
CA PRO A 475 2.12 -15.14 -6.88
C PRO A 475 1.43 -15.37 -5.53
N ARG A 476 1.36 -16.63 -5.09
CA ARG A 476 1.08 -16.96 -3.68
C ARG A 476 2.32 -16.70 -2.85
N LEU A 477 2.13 -16.17 -1.65
CA LEU A 477 3.19 -16.04 -0.66
C LEU A 477 3.07 -17.19 0.34
N ASP A 478 3.99 -18.14 0.27
CA ASP A 478 4.08 -19.25 1.22
C ASP A 478 5.23 -19.01 2.20
N VAL A 479 5.03 -19.29 3.49
CA VAL A 479 6.09 -19.15 4.50
C VAL A 479 6.67 -20.52 4.81
N GLU A 480 7.96 -20.72 4.49
CA GLU A 480 8.73 -21.88 4.91
C GLU A 480 9.47 -21.58 6.21
N LYS A 481 9.25 -22.40 7.23
CA LYS A 481 9.99 -22.32 8.48
C LYS A 481 11.24 -23.20 8.43
N ILE A 482 12.40 -22.59 8.57
CA ILE A 482 13.71 -23.23 8.51
C ILE A 482 14.40 -23.09 9.86
N ASN A 483 14.83 -24.20 10.47
CA ASN A 483 15.57 -24.15 11.73
C ASN A 483 17.02 -23.73 11.48
N PHE A 484 17.53 -22.85 12.34
CA PHE A 484 18.96 -22.55 12.37
C PHE A 484 19.74 -23.69 13.01
N GLN A 485 20.96 -23.90 12.52
CA GLN A 485 21.93 -24.82 13.11
C GLN A 485 23.05 -24.04 13.78
N ALA A 486 23.47 -24.47 14.97
CA ALA A 486 24.64 -23.90 15.62
C ALA A 486 25.89 -24.21 14.77
N ALA A 487 26.68 -23.18 14.48
CA ALA A 487 27.91 -23.34 13.71
C ALA A 487 29.07 -23.94 14.56
N GLY A 488 28.88 -24.09 15.87
CA GLY A 488 29.93 -24.50 16.80
C GLY A 488 30.99 -23.41 17.05
N GLU A 489 30.69 -22.18 16.64
CA GLU A 489 31.55 -21.01 16.74
C GLU A 489 30.92 -19.98 17.68
N ASP A 490 31.79 -19.22 18.35
CA ASP A 490 31.40 -18.09 19.19
C ASP A 490 32.09 -16.81 18.71
N GLN A 491 31.38 -15.69 18.80
CA GLN A 491 31.92 -14.35 18.58
C GLN A 491 31.64 -13.50 19.81
N GLY A 492 32.66 -13.36 20.67
CA GLY A 492 32.51 -12.67 21.95
C GLY A 492 31.41 -13.28 22.83
N GLN A 493 30.37 -12.49 23.11
CA GLN A 493 29.24 -12.86 23.96
C GLN A 493 28.10 -13.58 23.20
N TRP A 494 28.29 -13.87 21.91
CA TRP A 494 27.29 -14.53 21.08
C TRP A 494 27.77 -15.87 20.52
N SER A 495 26.84 -16.78 20.31
CA SER A 495 27.02 -18.03 19.57
C SER A 495 26.49 -17.87 18.14
N VAL A 496 27.18 -18.45 17.18
CA VAL A 496 26.91 -18.31 15.74
C VAL A 496 25.93 -19.39 15.28
N TYR A 497 24.93 -18.98 14.50
CA TYR A 497 23.93 -19.85 13.91
C TYR A 497 23.79 -19.60 12.41
N THR A 498 23.52 -20.67 11.66
CA THR A 498 23.31 -20.60 10.20
C THR A 498 22.03 -21.33 9.80
N ALA A 499 21.21 -20.69 8.98
CA ALA A 499 20.08 -21.30 8.29
C ALA A 499 20.39 -21.35 6.79
N ASN A 500 20.06 -22.47 6.15
CA ASN A 500 20.18 -22.65 4.72
C ASN A 500 18.81 -22.98 4.15
N GLY A 501 18.38 -22.20 3.15
CA GLY A 501 17.15 -22.39 2.40
C GLY A 501 17.39 -22.16 0.92
N SER A 502 16.32 -21.98 0.17
CA SER A 502 16.38 -21.58 -1.23
C SER A 502 15.11 -20.84 -1.62
N VAL A 503 15.20 -19.90 -2.54
CA VAL A 503 14.03 -19.25 -3.17
C VAL A 503 14.00 -19.60 -4.65
N ASP A 504 12.82 -19.57 -5.28
CA ASP A 504 12.72 -19.75 -6.72
C ASP A 504 13.40 -18.56 -7.44
N ALA A 505 14.10 -18.83 -8.53
CA ALA A 505 14.85 -17.80 -9.26
C ALA A 505 13.97 -16.68 -9.81
N ASP A 506 12.72 -17.00 -10.14
CA ASP A 506 11.72 -16.06 -10.63
C ASP A 506 11.03 -15.24 -9.53
N GLY A 507 11.15 -15.67 -8.27
CA GLY A 507 10.51 -15.08 -7.08
C GLY A 507 11.55 -14.74 -6.00
N TRP A 508 12.77 -14.41 -6.43
CA TRP A 508 13.93 -14.35 -5.56
C TRP A 508 13.97 -13.13 -4.65
N ASN A 509 13.28 -12.05 -5.03
CA ASN A 509 13.25 -10.79 -4.30
C ASN A 509 12.03 -10.74 -3.38
N THR A 510 12.16 -11.41 -2.24
CA THR A 510 11.11 -11.62 -1.25
C THR A 510 11.63 -11.22 0.13
N SER A 511 11.08 -11.78 1.21
CA SER A 511 11.47 -11.46 2.58
C SER A 511 11.69 -12.69 3.48
N PHE A 512 12.34 -12.47 4.61
CA PHE A 512 12.40 -13.43 5.71
C PHE A 512 12.41 -12.73 7.07
N ASP A 513 11.95 -13.46 8.08
CA ASP A 513 12.10 -13.08 9.50
C ASP A 513 13.08 -14.06 10.19
N ILE A 514 13.82 -13.57 11.19
CA ILE A 514 14.60 -14.42 12.10
C ILE A 514 13.96 -14.37 13.48
N LYS A 515 13.50 -15.51 13.98
CA LYS A 515 12.70 -15.62 15.21
C LYS A 515 13.43 -16.45 16.26
N LEU A 516 13.70 -15.83 17.41
CA LEU A 516 14.15 -16.50 18.63
C LEU A 516 12.94 -16.67 19.58
N GLY A 517 12.56 -17.91 19.83
CA GLY A 517 11.46 -18.25 20.74
C GLY A 517 11.87 -18.29 22.23
N GLY A 518 10.97 -18.84 23.06
CA GLY A 518 11.13 -18.96 24.52
C GLY A 518 10.43 -17.85 25.31
N ASP A 519 10.70 -17.76 26.62
CA ASP A 519 9.97 -16.88 27.55
C ASP A 519 10.13 -15.37 27.25
N ASN A 520 11.17 -14.99 26.50
CA ASN A 520 11.46 -13.59 26.13
C ASN A 520 11.81 -13.50 24.64
N PRO A 521 10.86 -13.67 23.71
CA PRO A 521 11.15 -13.78 22.30
C PRO A 521 11.86 -12.54 21.75
N ALA A 522 12.66 -12.74 20.70
CA ALA A 522 13.33 -11.68 19.97
C ALA A 522 13.22 -11.95 18.47
N GLU A 523 13.09 -10.89 17.68
CA GLU A 523 12.85 -11.02 16.25
C GLU A 523 13.63 -9.98 15.46
N VAL A 524 14.18 -10.40 14.33
CA VAL A 524 14.66 -9.51 13.27
C VAL A 524 13.72 -9.71 12.09
N GLU A 525 12.81 -8.75 11.91
CA GLU A 525 11.69 -8.89 11.00
C GLU A 525 11.98 -8.32 9.61
N PHE A 526 11.30 -8.88 8.61
CA PHE A 526 11.09 -8.33 7.27
C PHE A 526 12.36 -7.92 6.54
N GLN A 527 13.39 -8.76 6.64
CA GLN A 527 14.62 -8.60 5.89
C GLN A 527 14.40 -9.03 4.45
N LYS A 528 14.87 -8.25 3.48
CA LYS A 528 14.71 -8.57 2.06
C LYS A 528 15.81 -9.51 1.58
N THR A 529 15.45 -10.59 0.89
CA THR A 529 16.43 -11.45 0.21
C THR A 529 17.19 -10.70 -0.88
N GLY A 530 16.54 -9.70 -1.50
CA GLY A 530 17.14 -8.78 -2.46
C GLY A 530 18.32 -7.96 -1.94
N ALA A 531 18.47 -7.85 -0.62
CA ALA A 531 19.57 -7.14 0.02
C ALA A 531 20.77 -8.03 0.39
N LEU A 532 20.69 -9.34 0.13
CA LEU A 532 21.78 -10.28 0.34
C LEU A 532 22.86 -10.09 -0.72
N SER A 533 24.13 -10.23 -0.32
CA SER A 533 25.25 -10.27 -1.27
C SER A 533 25.30 -11.62 -1.98
N SER A 534 25.97 -11.68 -3.12
CA SER A 534 26.25 -12.96 -3.78
C SER A 534 27.16 -13.83 -2.92
N CYS A 535 26.86 -15.13 -2.82
CA CYS A 535 27.75 -16.06 -2.14
C CYS A 535 29.10 -16.13 -2.87
N SER A 536 30.18 -16.01 -2.10
CA SER A 536 31.57 -16.04 -2.56
C SER A 536 32.09 -17.45 -2.82
#